data_AF-A0A1X7IQ55-F1
#
_entry.id   AF-A0A1X7IQ55-F1
#
_cell.length_a   1.000
_cell.length_b   1.000
_cell.length_c   1.000
_cell.angle_alpha   90.00
_cell.angle_beta   90.00
_cell.angle_gamma   90.00
#
_symmetry.space_group_name_H-M   'P 1'
#
loop_
_entity.id
_entity.type
_entity.pdbx_description
1 polymer ?
#
loop_
_entity_poly.entity_id
_entity_poly.type
_entity_poly.pdbx_seq_one_letter_code
_entity_poly.pdbx_strand_id
1 'polypeptide(L)'
;MKKGCPVCIDENTITFSENFLRSEYNAKLDKAEAVGATRLYKCADCNSDFYKEKSMYHKLTERSKQVLIAFFKRDLVLNKMFKDQASQIGITENYNGDKLIPAKIELNNGVVHEIARIQLSKNPPMEFDFDSFESIVYMDEVKSISSSDFALSKEIREESKNADELRMGFYPTVLKTTDNRKVVINSLALFFDSHQIKGSDLELANETFDFTNDQYIYEALLKEVLVIARE
;
A
#
# COMPACT_ATOMS: atom_id res chain seq x y z
N MET A 1 -20.02 5.92 -32.10
CA MET A 1 -19.44 5.27 -30.91
C MET A 1 -18.20 4.51 -31.33
N LYS A 2 -17.12 4.58 -30.55
CA LYS A 2 -15.88 3.80 -30.76
C LYS A 2 -16.16 2.32 -30.48
N LYS A 3 -15.54 1.40 -31.20
CA LYS A 3 -15.68 -0.06 -30.95
C LYS A 3 -14.82 -0.46 -29.75
N GLY A 4 -15.33 -1.35 -28.90
CA GLY A 4 -14.62 -1.82 -27.71
C GLY A 4 -14.77 -0.87 -26.51
N CYS A 5 -14.11 -1.17 -25.39
CA CYS A 5 -14.11 -0.32 -24.19
C CYS A 5 -13.00 0.75 -24.26
N PRO A 6 -12.94 1.72 -23.33
CA PRO A 6 -11.87 2.73 -23.28
C PRO A 6 -10.45 2.14 -23.33
N VAL A 7 -10.22 1.00 -22.66
CA VAL A 7 -8.93 0.30 -22.65
C VAL A 7 -8.56 -0.30 -24.01
N CYS A 8 -9.53 -0.57 -24.89
CA CYS A 8 -9.25 -1.01 -26.27
C CYS A 8 -8.60 0.09 -27.11
N ILE A 9 -8.76 1.36 -26.71
CA ILE A 9 -8.27 2.53 -27.45
C ILE A 9 -7.03 3.10 -26.77
N ASP A 10 -7.01 3.13 -25.44
CA ASP A 10 -5.89 3.57 -24.64
C ASP A 10 -5.60 2.56 -23.52
N GLU A 11 -4.53 1.79 -23.69
CA GLU A 11 -4.13 0.74 -22.74
C GLU A 11 -3.80 1.28 -21.33
N ASN A 12 -3.46 2.57 -21.23
CA ASN A 12 -3.16 3.25 -19.96
C ASN A 12 -4.41 3.65 -19.17
N THR A 13 -5.59 3.55 -19.77
CA THR A 13 -6.83 3.80 -19.04
C THR A 13 -7.01 2.77 -17.91
N ILE A 14 -7.00 3.26 -16.67
CA ILE A 14 -7.17 2.42 -15.45
C ILE A 14 -8.60 2.39 -14.92
N THR A 15 -9.40 3.43 -15.20
CA THR A 15 -10.79 3.53 -14.74
C THR A 15 -11.67 4.27 -15.73
N PHE A 16 -12.96 3.93 -15.79
CA PHE A 16 -13.96 4.67 -16.55
C PHE A 16 -15.37 4.46 -16.00
N SER A 17 -16.25 5.43 -16.21
CA SER A 17 -17.64 5.35 -15.77
C SER A 17 -18.52 4.57 -16.75
N GLU A 18 -19.61 3.99 -16.24
CA GLU A 18 -20.64 3.35 -17.04
C GLU A 18 -21.34 4.33 -18.00
N ASN A 19 -21.50 5.60 -17.59
CA ASN A 19 -22.07 6.63 -18.45
C ASN A 19 -21.17 6.91 -19.64
N PHE A 20 -19.86 7.05 -19.41
CA PHE A 20 -18.87 7.26 -20.46
C PHE A 20 -18.82 6.08 -21.45
N LEU A 21 -18.90 4.85 -20.92
CA LEU A 21 -19.02 3.65 -21.73
C LEU A 21 -20.26 3.73 -22.64
N ARG A 22 -21.43 4.05 -22.08
CA ARG A 22 -22.71 4.09 -22.82
C ARG A 22 -22.83 5.24 -23.83
N SER A 23 -22.14 6.36 -23.62
CA SER A 23 -22.23 7.53 -24.50
C SER A 23 -21.27 7.44 -25.68
N GLU A 24 -20.06 6.91 -25.47
CA GLU A 24 -18.98 7.01 -26.44
C GLU A 24 -18.55 5.67 -27.04
N TYR A 25 -18.83 4.55 -26.39
CA TYR A 25 -18.26 3.24 -26.71
C TYR A 25 -19.32 2.17 -26.94
N ASN A 26 -19.17 1.41 -28.03
CA ASN A 26 -19.93 0.18 -28.23
C ASN A 26 -19.12 -0.98 -27.66
N ALA A 27 -19.11 -1.08 -26.33
CA ALA A 27 -18.38 -2.08 -25.58
C ALA A 27 -19.32 -3.17 -25.06
N LYS A 28 -18.89 -4.44 -25.18
CA LYS A 28 -19.53 -5.55 -24.48
C LYS A 28 -18.66 -5.97 -23.30
N LEU A 29 -19.12 -5.61 -22.10
CA LEU A 29 -18.53 -6.06 -20.84
C LEU A 29 -19.41 -7.17 -20.28
N ASP A 30 -18.99 -8.42 -20.50
CA ASP A 30 -19.70 -9.58 -20.00
C ASP A 30 -19.26 -9.87 -18.57
N LYS A 31 -20.20 -10.24 -17.69
CA LYS A 31 -19.87 -10.70 -16.35
C LYS A 31 -19.11 -12.03 -16.50
N ALA A 32 -17.84 -12.04 -16.09
CA ALA A 32 -16.97 -13.20 -16.28
C ALA A 32 -17.09 -14.17 -15.10
N GLU A 33 -16.84 -13.68 -13.90
CA GLU A 33 -16.81 -14.50 -12.68
C GLU A 33 -17.12 -13.66 -11.43
N ALA A 34 -17.21 -14.33 -10.28
CA ALA A 34 -17.28 -13.68 -8.98
C ALA A 34 -16.20 -14.25 -8.06
N VAL A 35 -15.48 -13.38 -7.37
CA VAL A 35 -14.43 -13.73 -6.41
C VAL A 35 -14.81 -13.11 -5.07
N GLY A 36 -15.25 -13.94 -4.13
CA GLY A 36 -15.87 -13.47 -2.90
C GLY A 36 -17.11 -12.61 -3.20
N ALA A 37 -17.14 -11.39 -2.67
CA ALA A 37 -18.19 -10.42 -2.95
C ALA A 37 -17.97 -9.62 -4.24
N THR A 38 -16.78 -9.70 -4.84
CA THR A 38 -16.39 -8.89 -5.99
C THR A 38 -16.87 -9.53 -7.30
N ARG A 39 -17.56 -8.75 -8.13
CA ARG A 39 -18.00 -9.17 -9.47
C ARG A 39 -16.97 -8.72 -10.51
N LEU A 40 -16.49 -9.68 -11.29
CA LEU A 40 -15.54 -9.42 -12.37
C LEU A 40 -16.26 -9.36 -13.72
N TYR A 41 -15.78 -8.45 -14.56
CA TYR A 41 -16.28 -8.19 -15.90
C TYR A 41 -15.12 -8.29 -16.87
N LYS A 42 -15.39 -8.78 -18.08
CA LYS A 42 -14.37 -8.93 -19.12
C LYS A 42 -14.83 -8.25 -20.40
N CYS A 43 -13.93 -7.50 -21.02
CA CYS A 43 -14.22 -6.93 -22.34
C CYS A 43 -14.11 -8.02 -23.41
N ALA A 44 -15.15 -8.18 -24.22
CA ALA A 44 -15.16 -9.16 -25.30
C ALA A 44 -14.16 -8.84 -26.43
N ASP A 45 -13.77 -7.57 -26.59
CA ASP A 45 -12.88 -7.14 -27.68
C ASP A 45 -11.40 -7.25 -27.29
N CYS A 46 -10.98 -6.70 -26.12
CA CYS A 46 -9.58 -6.70 -25.71
C CYS A 46 -9.22 -7.70 -24.59
N ASN A 47 -10.20 -8.46 -24.08
CA ASN A 47 -10.02 -9.42 -22.97
C ASN A 47 -9.53 -8.84 -21.64
N SER A 48 -9.46 -7.52 -21.48
CA SER A 48 -9.14 -6.90 -20.19
C SER A 48 -10.19 -7.25 -19.13
N ASP A 49 -9.71 -7.55 -17.92
CA ASP A 49 -10.53 -7.80 -16.74
C ASP A 49 -10.79 -6.50 -15.97
N PHE A 50 -11.98 -6.41 -15.37
CA PHE A 50 -12.43 -5.26 -14.61
C PHE A 50 -13.19 -5.71 -13.37
N TYR A 51 -13.10 -4.95 -12.28
CA TYR A 51 -14.12 -4.97 -11.24
C TYR A 51 -14.97 -3.70 -11.32
N LYS A 52 -16.18 -3.75 -10.75
CA LYS A 52 -17.09 -2.61 -10.74
C LYS A 52 -17.34 -2.14 -9.31
N GLU A 53 -17.08 -0.87 -9.05
CA GLU A 53 -17.47 -0.18 -7.83
C GLU A 53 -18.49 0.90 -8.17
N LYS A 54 -19.71 0.77 -7.64
CA LYS A 54 -20.84 1.66 -7.99
C LYS A 54 -21.02 1.75 -9.51
N SER A 55 -20.78 2.91 -10.12
CA SER A 55 -20.89 3.15 -11.56
C SER A 55 -19.53 3.19 -12.28
N MET A 56 -18.44 2.86 -11.60
CA MET A 56 -17.08 2.89 -12.13
C MET A 56 -16.56 1.49 -12.40
N TYR A 57 -15.97 1.29 -13.57
CA TYR A 57 -15.18 0.11 -13.89
C TYR A 57 -13.70 0.44 -13.62
N HIS A 58 -13.04 -0.47 -12.94
CA HIS A 58 -11.62 -0.39 -12.62
C HIS A 58 -10.95 -1.59 -13.29
N LYS A 59 -9.96 -1.33 -14.14
CA LYS A 59 -9.19 -2.39 -14.80
C LYS A 59 -8.45 -3.20 -13.72
N LEU A 60 -8.31 -4.50 -13.93
CA LEU A 60 -7.49 -5.36 -13.08
C LEU A 60 -6.23 -5.73 -13.84
N THR A 61 -5.08 -5.58 -13.19
CA THR A 61 -3.87 -6.26 -13.64
C THR A 61 -3.95 -7.74 -13.23
N GLU A 62 -3.14 -8.59 -13.85
CA GLU A 62 -3.02 -9.99 -13.44
C GLU A 62 -2.61 -10.10 -11.96
N ARG A 63 -1.70 -9.24 -11.50
CA ARG A 63 -1.23 -9.21 -10.12
C ARG A 63 -2.34 -8.82 -9.15
N SER A 64 -3.10 -7.75 -9.43
CA SER A 64 -4.23 -7.34 -8.59
C SER A 64 -5.33 -8.41 -8.57
N LYS A 65 -5.57 -9.11 -9.68
CA LYS A 65 -6.50 -10.24 -9.74
C LYS A 65 -6.04 -11.42 -8.88
N GLN A 66 -4.75 -11.75 -8.90
CA GLN A 66 -4.19 -12.80 -8.05
C GLN A 66 -4.34 -12.46 -6.56
N VAL A 67 -4.04 -11.22 -6.17
CA VAL A 67 -4.21 -10.75 -4.79
C VAL A 67 -5.68 -10.85 -4.36
N LEU A 68 -6.61 -10.40 -5.20
CA LEU A 68 -8.05 -10.52 -4.95
C LEU A 68 -8.48 -11.98 -4.71
N ILE A 69 -8.02 -12.90 -5.57
CA ILE A 69 -8.34 -14.33 -5.44
C ILE A 69 -7.76 -14.90 -4.14
N ALA A 70 -6.49 -14.61 -3.85
CA ALA A 70 -5.81 -15.07 -2.65
C ALA A 70 -6.49 -14.54 -1.38
N PHE A 71 -6.88 -13.27 -1.35
CA PHE A 71 -7.54 -12.63 -0.21
C PHE A 71 -8.82 -13.35 0.25
N PHE A 72 -9.59 -13.87 -0.70
CA PHE A 72 -10.83 -14.60 -0.39
C PHE A 72 -10.65 -16.10 -0.21
N LYS A 73 -9.62 -16.71 -0.80
CA LYS A 73 -9.42 -18.17 -0.77
C LYS A 73 -8.46 -18.65 0.30
N ARG A 74 -7.57 -17.79 0.81
CA ARG A 74 -6.54 -18.13 1.80
C ARG A 74 -6.96 -17.73 3.21
N ASP A 75 -6.33 -18.33 4.20
CA ASP A 75 -6.47 -17.93 5.60
C ASP A 75 -5.46 -16.84 5.93
N LEU A 76 -5.84 -15.59 5.68
CA LEU A 76 -4.95 -14.44 5.86
C LEU A 76 -5.14 -13.71 7.19
N VAL A 77 -5.85 -14.32 8.14
CA VAL A 77 -6.17 -13.69 9.42
C VAL A 77 -4.97 -13.82 10.38
N LEU A 78 -4.62 -12.73 11.06
CA LEU A 78 -3.58 -12.81 12.09
C LEU A 78 -4.05 -13.69 13.25
N ASN A 79 -3.26 -14.73 13.55
CA ASN A 79 -3.43 -15.49 14.78
C ASN A 79 -3.07 -14.64 16.01
N LYS A 80 -3.31 -15.18 17.22
CA LYS A 80 -3.06 -14.46 18.48
C LYS A 80 -1.60 -13.98 18.60
N MET A 81 -0.65 -14.85 18.28
CA MET A 81 0.78 -14.54 18.35
C MET A 81 1.12 -13.33 17.47
N PHE A 82 0.66 -13.32 16.22
CA PHE A 82 0.88 -12.19 15.31
C PHE A 82 0.17 -10.92 15.76
N LYS A 83 -1.03 -11.01 16.35
CA LYS A 83 -1.73 -9.85 16.92
C LYS A 83 -0.95 -9.22 18.08
N ASP A 84 -0.40 -10.06 18.96
CA ASP A 84 0.40 -9.60 20.10
C ASP A 84 1.70 -8.93 19.61
N GLN A 85 2.40 -9.54 18.64
CA GLN A 85 3.61 -8.97 18.04
C GLN A 85 3.32 -7.66 17.28
N ALA A 86 2.26 -7.62 16.47
CA ALA A 86 1.85 -6.41 15.76
C ALA A 86 1.50 -5.26 16.72
N SER A 87 0.89 -5.59 17.87
CA SER A 87 0.58 -4.59 18.89
C SER A 87 1.83 -4.02 19.54
N GLN A 88 2.88 -4.83 19.73
CA GLN A 88 4.18 -4.39 20.26
C GLN A 88 4.93 -3.50 19.27
N ILE A 89 4.92 -3.84 17.98
CA ILE A 89 5.51 -3.04 16.90
C ILE A 89 4.76 -1.71 16.72
N GLY A 90 3.45 -1.74 16.93
CA GLY A 90 2.56 -0.59 16.84
C GLY A 90 1.84 -0.52 15.49
N ILE A 91 0.52 -0.57 15.54
CA ILE A 91 -0.37 -0.45 14.38
C ILE A 91 -0.69 1.04 14.15
N THR A 92 -0.62 1.48 12.89
CA THR A 92 -1.11 2.81 12.45
C THR A 92 -2.10 2.63 11.30
N GLU A 93 -3.14 3.46 11.24
CA GLU A 93 -4.14 3.39 10.17
C GLU A 93 -3.82 4.39 9.05
N ASN A 94 -3.91 3.96 7.79
CA ASN A 94 -3.80 4.85 6.63
C ASN A 94 -5.11 5.62 6.37
N TYR A 95 -5.11 6.47 5.33
CA TYR A 95 -6.28 7.28 4.96
C TYR A 95 -7.50 6.47 4.50
N ASN A 96 -7.29 5.23 4.04
CA ASN A 96 -8.36 4.32 3.61
C ASN A 96 -8.90 3.47 4.77
N GLY A 97 -8.36 3.64 5.98
CA GLY A 97 -8.73 2.86 7.17
C GLY A 97 -8.08 1.48 7.24
N ASP A 98 -7.15 1.16 6.35
CA ASP A 98 -6.33 -0.05 6.47
C ASP A 98 -5.31 0.13 7.59
N LYS A 99 -5.05 -0.95 8.30
CA LYS A 99 -4.06 -1.00 9.39
C LYS A 99 -2.71 -1.42 8.82
N LEU A 100 -1.69 -0.62 9.08
CA LEU A 100 -0.33 -0.82 8.62
C LEU A 100 0.60 -1.15 9.80
N ILE A 101 1.43 -2.17 9.62
CA ILE A 101 2.44 -2.61 10.58
C ILE A 101 3.79 -2.70 9.86
N PRO A 102 4.76 -1.81 10.15
CA PRO A 102 6.10 -1.92 9.62
C PRO A 102 6.90 -2.97 10.40
N ALA A 103 7.32 -4.04 9.74
CA ALA A 103 7.93 -5.18 10.40
C ALA A 103 9.13 -5.72 9.62
N LYS A 104 9.96 -6.45 10.36
CA LYS A 104 10.79 -7.51 9.81
C LYS A 104 9.97 -8.79 9.82
N ILE A 105 10.06 -9.57 8.74
CA ILE A 105 9.36 -10.86 8.63
C ILE A 105 10.33 -11.98 8.29
N GLU A 106 10.03 -13.18 8.80
CA GLU A 106 10.60 -14.44 8.32
C GLU A 106 9.47 -15.25 7.68
N LEU A 107 9.72 -15.78 6.49
CA LEU A 107 8.78 -16.64 5.77
C LEU A 107 8.96 -18.11 6.17
N ASN A 108 7.96 -18.94 5.89
CA ASN A 108 8.00 -20.37 6.18
C ASN A 108 9.15 -21.12 5.47
N ASN A 109 9.66 -20.56 4.37
CA ASN A 109 10.82 -21.09 3.64
C ASN A 109 12.18 -20.60 4.20
N GLY A 110 12.18 -19.81 5.28
CA GLY A 110 13.38 -19.25 5.92
C GLY A 110 13.91 -17.95 5.29
N VAL A 111 13.28 -17.41 4.25
CA VAL A 111 13.63 -16.10 3.70
C VAL A 111 13.25 -15.01 4.71
N VAL A 112 14.14 -14.04 4.90
CA VAL A 112 13.95 -12.92 5.83
C VAL A 112 13.90 -11.61 5.04
N HIS A 113 12.92 -10.76 5.35
CA HIS A 113 12.83 -9.41 4.82
C HIS A 113 12.87 -8.40 5.97
N GLU A 114 13.84 -7.48 5.91
CA GLU A 114 14.01 -6.43 6.93
C GLU A 114 12.98 -5.31 6.78
N ILE A 115 12.48 -5.06 5.57
CA ILE A 115 11.55 -3.97 5.26
C ILE A 115 10.26 -4.60 4.68
N ALA A 116 9.31 -4.88 5.56
CA ALA A 116 8.03 -5.45 5.16
C ALA A 116 6.84 -4.72 5.81
N ARG A 117 5.90 -4.29 4.97
CA ARG A 117 4.65 -3.68 5.40
C ARG A 117 3.56 -4.73 5.47
N ILE A 118 3.04 -5.01 6.65
CA ILE A 118 1.83 -5.82 6.79
C ILE A 118 0.63 -4.89 6.69
N GLN A 119 -0.20 -5.10 5.67
CA GLN A 119 -1.44 -4.38 5.43
C GLN A 119 -2.62 -5.26 5.82
N LEU A 120 -3.29 -4.88 6.90
CA LEU A 120 -4.47 -5.54 7.42
C LEU A 120 -5.71 -4.77 6.95
N SER A 121 -6.47 -5.40 6.06
CA SER A 121 -7.62 -4.79 5.38
C SER A 121 -8.90 -5.59 5.57
N LYS A 122 -10.04 -4.89 5.60
CA LYS A 122 -11.38 -5.52 5.55
C LYS A 122 -11.75 -6.00 4.15
N ASN A 123 -11.27 -5.27 3.15
CA ASN A 123 -11.49 -5.55 1.73
C ASN A 123 -10.15 -5.90 1.07
N PRO A 124 -10.16 -6.67 -0.03
CA PRO A 124 -8.94 -6.95 -0.77
C PRO A 124 -8.32 -5.63 -1.26
N PRO A 125 -7.01 -5.41 -1.10
CA PRO A 125 -6.35 -4.31 -1.77
C PRO A 125 -6.39 -4.58 -3.28
N MET A 126 -6.89 -3.61 -4.03
CA MET A 126 -7.08 -3.70 -5.49
C MET A 126 -6.31 -2.57 -6.18
N GLU A 127 -5.13 -2.29 -5.65
CA GLU A 127 -4.25 -1.22 -6.11
C GLU A 127 -3.63 -1.56 -7.48
N PHE A 128 -3.30 -0.51 -8.23
CA PHE A 128 -2.68 -0.61 -9.56
C PHE A 128 -1.16 -0.66 -9.52
N ASP A 129 -0.58 -0.19 -8.42
CA ASP A 129 0.84 0.03 -8.20
C ASP A 129 1.47 -1.05 -7.32
N PHE A 130 0.92 -2.27 -7.35
CA PHE A 130 1.55 -3.42 -6.70
C PHE A 130 2.99 -3.69 -7.19
N ASP A 131 3.38 -3.13 -8.33
CA ASP A 131 4.74 -3.21 -8.87
C ASP A 131 5.73 -2.24 -8.19
N SER A 132 5.24 -1.34 -7.33
CA SER A 132 6.09 -0.54 -6.43
C SER A 132 6.72 -1.38 -5.31
N PHE A 133 6.11 -2.53 -4.97
CA PHE A 133 6.64 -3.48 -3.99
C PHE A 133 7.66 -4.43 -4.62
N GLU A 134 8.70 -4.76 -3.85
CA GLU A 134 9.66 -5.79 -4.23
C GLU A 134 8.95 -7.11 -4.52
N SER A 135 8.04 -7.49 -3.62
CA SER A 135 7.21 -8.67 -3.73
C SER A 135 5.93 -8.52 -2.91
N ILE A 136 4.95 -9.38 -3.21
CA ILE A 136 3.75 -9.53 -2.39
C ILE A 136 3.79 -10.91 -1.75
N VAL A 137 3.60 -10.94 -0.45
CA VAL A 137 3.55 -12.13 0.38
C VAL A 137 2.18 -12.19 1.05
N TYR A 138 1.71 -13.40 1.35
CA TYR A 138 0.45 -13.63 2.06
C TYR A 138 0.71 -14.01 3.51
N MET A 139 -0.17 -13.61 4.43
CA MET A 139 0.04 -13.80 5.87
C MET A 139 0.25 -15.28 6.28
N ASP A 140 -0.38 -16.23 5.59
CA ASP A 140 -0.20 -17.68 5.84
C ASP A 140 1.19 -18.20 5.42
N GLU A 141 1.99 -17.41 4.70
CA GLU A 141 3.38 -17.70 4.33
C GLU A 141 4.39 -17.15 5.35
N VAL A 142 3.93 -16.31 6.28
CA VAL A 142 4.77 -15.68 7.30
C VAL A 142 4.90 -16.60 8.51
N LYS A 143 6.15 -16.85 8.91
CA LYS A 143 6.51 -17.66 10.06
C LYS A 143 6.58 -16.82 11.35
N SER A 144 7.19 -15.64 11.28
CA SER A 144 7.32 -14.72 12.41
C SER A 144 7.39 -13.27 11.98
N ILE A 145 6.95 -12.35 12.84
CA ILE A 145 7.11 -10.91 12.68
C ILE A 145 7.86 -10.32 13.89
N SER A 146 8.68 -9.31 13.66
CA SER A 146 9.38 -8.56 14.70
C SER A 146 9.57 -7.10 14.28
N SER A 147 10.00 -6.24 15.21
CA SER A 147 10.41 -4.89 14.85
C SER A 147 11.56 -4.91 13.82
N SER A 148 11.51 -3.99 12.87
CA SER A 148 12.59 -3.71 11.93
C SER A 148 13.41 -2.54 12.44
N ASP A 149 14.73 -2.58 12.29
CA ASP A 149 15.57 -1.41 12.58
C ASP A 149 15.25 -0.24 11.62
N PHE A 150 14.70 -0.52 10.44
CA PHE A 150 14.34 0.52 9.48
C PHE A 150 12.96 1.13 9.74
N ALA A 151 12.15 0.52 10.62
CA ALA A 151 10.81 0.99 10.90
C ALA A 151 10.84 2.28 11.72
N LEU A 152 10.00 3.24 11.34
CA LEU A 152 9.75 4.43 12.15
C LEU A 152 8.89 4.06 13.36
N SER A 153 9.17 4.71 14.49
CA SER A 153 8.41 4.50 15.72
C SER A 153 6.92 4.80 15.51
N LYS A 154 6.05 4.17 16.31
CA LYS A 154 4.61 4.46 16.24
C LYS A 154 4.32 5.94 16.46
N GLU A 155 5.02 6.57 17.40
CA GLU A 155 4.88 8.00 17.69
C GLU A 155 5.16 8.86 16.46
N ILE A 156 6.27 8.61 15.76
CA ILE A 156 6.61 9.31 14.52
C ILE A 156 5.54 9.11 13.45
N ARG A 157 5.06 7.86 13.27
CA ARG A 157 4.02 7.54 12.28
C ARG A 157 2.71 8.27 12.55
N GLU A 158 2.25 8.31 13.80
CA GLU A 158 1.03 9.04 14.16
C GLU A 158 1.20 10.55 14.00
N GLU A 159 2.36 11.11 14.36
CA GLU A 159 2.63 12.54 14.15
C GLU A 159 2.62 12.88 12.65
N SER A 160 3.29 12.06 11.83
CA SER A 160 3.37 12.28 10.39
C SER A 160 2.03 12.23 9.65
N LYS A 161 1.08 11.47 10.20
CA LYS A 161 -0.30 11.42 9.70
C LYS A 161 -1.05 12.73 9.96
N ASN A 162 -0.69 13.47 11.01
CA ASN A 162 -1.36 14.68 11.46
C ASN A 162 -0.66 15.98 11.05
N ALA A 163 0.49 15.90 10.34
CA ALA A 163 1.25 17.09 9.96
C ALA A 163 0.39 18.07 9.12
N ASP A 164 0.43 19.34 9.49
CA ASP A 164 -0.39 20.40 8.89
C ASP A 164 0.21 20.87 7.56
N GLU A 165 -0.19 20.29 6.41
CA GLU A 165 -0.09 20.94 5.09
C GLU A 165 -0.93 20.22 3.99
N LEU A 166 -2.25 20.23 4.16
CA LEU A 166 -3.21 19.64 3.20
C LEU A 166 -3.20 20.26 1.79
N ARG A 167 -2.64 21.46 1.62
CA ARG A 167 -2.90 22.28 0.41
C ARG A 167 -2.16 21.81 -0.84
N MET A 168 -1.13 20.97 -0.73
CA MET A 168 -0.36 20.46 -1.89
C MET A 168 0.05 18.99 -1.80
N GLY A 169 -0.51 18.22 -0.85
CA GLY A 169 -0.18 16.79 -0.70
C GLY A 169 1.23 16.53 -0.14
N PHE A 170 1.80 17.52 0.55
CA PHE A 170 3.08 17.42 1.24
C PHE A 170 2.84 17.62 2.74
N TYR A 171 3.15 16.62 3.55
CA TYR A 171 2.92 16.58 4.99
C TYR A 171 4.26 16.32 5.69
N PRO A 172 5.15 17.33 5.73
CA PRO A 172 6.50 17.14 6.22
C PRO A 172 6.51 16.96 7.73
N THR A 173 7.25 15.96 8.19
CA THR A 173 7.59 15.80 9.61
C THR A 173 9.10 15.87 9.76
N VAL A 174 9.55 16.81 10.60
CA VAL A 174 10.98 16.97 10.89
C VAL A 174 11.37 16.01 12.01
N LEU A 175 12.33 15.16 11.69
CA LEU A 175 12.95 14.20 12.60
C LEU A 175 14.39 14.62 12.86
N LYS A 176 14.98 14.06 13.91
CA LYS A 176 16.39 14.20 14.22
C LYS A 176 17.00 12.84 14.53
N THR A 177 18.26 12.71 14.18
CA THR A 177 19.13 11.61 14.60
C THR A 177 19.72 11.88 15.98
N THR A 178 20.34 10.87 16.58
CA THR A 178 21.09 10.98 17.85
C THR A 178 22.26 11.97 17.79
N ASP A 179 22.82 12.22 16.60
CA ASP A 179 23.86 13.23 16.33
C ASP A 179 23.30 14.59 15.86
N ASN A 180 21.99 14.84 16.04
CA ASN A 180 21.27 16.07 15.73
C ASN A 180 21.19 16.46 14.25
N ARG A 181 21.51 15.56 13.31
CA ARG A 181 21.20 15.77 11.90
C ARG A 181 19.69 15.75 11.71
N LYS A 182 19.20 16.58 10.79
CA LYS A 182 17.77 16.76 10.53
C LYS A 182 17.33 15.93 9.33
N VAL A 183 16.26 15.18 9.52
CA VAL A 183 15.64 14.33 8.52
C VAL A 183 14.23 14.83 8.28
N VAL A 184 13.76 14.76 7.04
CA VAL A 184 12.37 15.06 6.68
C VAL A 184 11.76 13.86 6.02
N ILE A 185 10.63 13.43 6.57
CA ILE A 185 9.75 12.43 5.98
C ILE A 185 8.48 13.13 5.50
N ASN A 186 7.80 12.55 4.51
CA ASN A 186 6.56 13.09 3.97
C ASN A 186 5.41 12.10 4.14
N SER A 187 4.27 12.57 4.63
CA SER A 187 3.07 11.75 4.86
C SER A 187 3.35 10.57 5.79
N LEU A 188 2.51 9.54 5.74
CA LEU A 188 2.67 8.32 6.53
C LEU A 188 3.84 7.48 5.98
N ALA A 189 5.06 7.87 6.32
CA ALA A 189 6.25 7.06 6.10
C ALA A 189 6.29 5.94 7.14
N LEU A 190 6.54 4.71 6.71
CA LEU A 190 6.63 3.55 7.59
C LEU A 190 8.07 3.19 7.94
N PHE A 191 8.99 3.48 7.02
CA PHE A 191 10.39 3.10 7.09
C PHE A 191 11.27 4.29 6.73
N PHE A 192 12.52 4.23 7.19
CA PHE A 192 13.56 5.16 6.77
C PHE A 192 14.89 4.43 6.68
N ASP A 193 15.57 4.61 5.54
CA ASP A 193 16.94 4.18 5.31
C ASP A 193 17.61 5.16 4.35
N SER A 194 18.51 5.98 4.87
CA SER A 194 19.23 6.98 4.08
C SER A 194 20.52 7.35 4.79
N HIS A 195 21.63 7.46 4.07
CA HIS A 195 22.92 7.88 4.64
C HIS A 195 23.34 7.11 5.91
N GLN A 196 23.09 5.80 5.93
CA GLN A 196 23.35 4.90 7.08
C GLN A 196 22.55 5.24 8.35
N ILE A 197 21.51 6.06 8.24
CA ILE A 197 20.55 6.34 9.30
C ILE A 197 19.38 5.37 9.15
N LYS A 198 19.07 4.65 10.23
CA LYS A 198 17.93 3.74 10.28
C LYS A 198 16.72 4.42 10.92
N GLY A 199 15.51 4.02 10.53
CA GLY A 199 14.26 4.55 11.10
C GLY A 199 14.16 4.41 12.62
N SER A 200 14.73 3.36 13.21
CA SER A 200 14.74 3.15 14.66
C SER A 200 15.57 4.18 15.43
N ASP A 201 16.49 4.86 14.75
CA ASP A 201 17.42 5.82 15.36
C ASP A 201 16.89 7.26 15.31
N LEU A 202 15.66 7.45 14.80
CA LEU A 202 15.04 8.74 14.61
C LEU A 202 14.07 9.07 15.73
N GLU A 203 14.06 10.36 16.09
CA GLU A 203 13.14 10.95 17.05
C GLU A 203 12.45 12.16 16.43
N LEU A 204 11.28 12.52 16.96
CA LEU A 204 10.63 13.78 16.60
C LEU A 204 11.54 14.96 16.95
N ALA A 205 11.77 15.87 15.99
CA ALA A 205 12.49 17.10 16.25
C ALA A 205 11.63 18.14 17.00
N ASN A 206 10.31 18.01 16.95
CA ASN A 206 9.33 18.97 17.48
C ASN A 206 9.52 20.39 16.90
N GLU A 207 9.81 20.45 15.60
CA GLU A 207 10.07 21.67 14.85
C GLU A 207 9.20 21.70 13.60
N THR A 208 8.84 22.90 13.16
CA THR A 208 8.18 23.11 11.86
C THR A 208 9.19 22.96 10.74
N PHE A 209 8.77 22.36 9.63
CA PHE A 209 9.58 22.27 8.42
C PHE A 209 9.91 23.66 7.87
N ASP A 210 11.19 23.90 7.57
CA ASP A 210 11.68 25.15 6.99
C ASP A 210 12.04 24.98 5.51
N PHE A 211 11.21 25.51 4.62
CA PHE A 211 11.44 25.48 3.16
C PHE A 211 12.76 26.10 2.71
N THR A 212 13.41 26.92 3.54
CA THR A 212 14.67 27.60 3.21
C THR A 212 15.91 26.81 3.63
N ASN A 213 15.74 25.73 4.40
CA ASN A 213 16.83 24.90 4.89
C ASN A 213 17.20 23.82 3.86
N ASP A 214 18.43 23.89 3.35
CA ASP A 214 18.98 22.97 2.34
C ASP A 214 19.73 21.77 2.94
N GLN A 215 19.80 21.67 4.27
CA GLN A 215 20.56 20.63 4.98
C GLN A 215 19.72 19.43 5.40
N TYR A 216 18.43 19.41 5.08
CA TYR A 216 17.59 18.27 5.40
C TYR A 216 18.01 17.02 4.62
N ILE A 217 18.04 15.90 5.34
CA ILE A 217 18.19 14.58 4.74
C ILE A 217 16.80 14.05 4.42
N TYR A 218 16.58 13.69 3.16
CA TYR A 218 15.31 13.14 2.69
C TYR A 218 15.34 11.61 2.65
N GLU A 219 14.15 11.03 2.72
CA GLU A 219 13.94 9.60 2.55
C GLU A 219 14.41 9.13 1.15
N ALA A 220 15.00 7.94 1.11
CA ALA A 220 15.25 7.24 -0.14
C ALA A 220 14.03 6.43 -0.56
N LEU A 221 13.88 6.14 -1.85
CA LEU A 221 12.90 5.17 -2.32
C LEU A 221 13.29 3.78 -1.83
N LEU A 222 12.49 3.23 -0.92
CA LEU A 222 12.66 1.88 -0.40
C LEU A 222 11.74 0.93 -1.15
N LYS A 223 12.29 -0.21 -1.58
CA LYS A 223 11.47 -1.32 -2.06
C LYS A 223 11.10 -2.18 -0.87
N GLU A 224 9.84 -2.12 -0.49
CA GLU A 224 9.30 -2.92 0.62
C GLU A 224 8.61 -4.18 0.11
N VAL A 225 8.54 -5.21 0.97
CA VAL A 225 7.66 -6.35 0.77
C VAL A 225 6.29 -6.02 1.34
N LEU A 226 5.24 -6.22 0.54
CA LEU A 226 3.86 -6.08 1.01
C LEU A 226 3.33 -7.43 1.50
N VAL A 227 2.95 -7.52 2.77
CA VAL A 227 2.26 -8.68 3.34
C VAL A 227 0.76 -8.40 3.40
N ILE A 228 -0.02 -9.23 2.71
CA ILE A 228 -1.48 -9.13 2.67
C ILE A 228 -2.08 -9.91 3.83
N ALA A 229 -2.83 -9.20 4.68
CA ALA A 229 -3.58 -9.77 5.79
C ALA A 229 -5.05 -9.32 5.79
N ARG A 230 -5.93 -10.16 6.34
CA ARG A 230 -7.37 -9.87 6.47
C ARG A 230 -7.76 -9.61 7.92
N GLU A 231 -8.54 -8.54 8.12
CA GLU A 231 -9.08 -8.16 9.44
C GLU A 231 -10.14 -9.14 9.97
#